data_AF-A0A2U0AFU3-F1
#
_entry.id   AF-A0A2U0AFU3-F1
#
_cell.length_a   1.000
_cell.length_b   1.000
_cell.length_c   1.000
_cell.angle_alpha   90.00
_cell.angle_beta   90.00
_cell.angle_gamma   90.00
#
_symmetry.space_group_name_H-M   'P 1'
#
loop_
_entity.id
_entity.type
_entity.pdbx_description
1 polymer ?
#
loop_
_entity_poly.entity_id
_entity_poly.type
_entity_poly.pdbx_seq_one_letter_code
_entity_poly.pdbx_strand_id
1 'polypeptide(L)' 'MKVGSHIVDWLEKVAETAGVFNVFVQVRTRNTGAVMFYENIGYLVMDEDKNYYSGVEAAVLMVKSLRRMYRAK' A
#
# COMPACT_ATOMS: atom_id res chain seq x y z
N MET A 1 8.89 -0.56 18.60
CA MET A 1 7.42 -0.74 18.49
C MET A 1 6.99 -0.27 17.10
N LYS A 2 6.33 -1.08 16.26
CA LYS A 2 6.02 -0.77 14.85
C LYS A 2 4.59 -0.27 14.65
N VAL A 3 4.26 0.91 15.20
CA VAL A 3 2.88 1.44 15.22
C VAL A 3 2.25 1.52 13.82
N GLY A 4 2.99 2.00 12.82
CA GLY A 4 2.49 2.10 11.44
C GLY A 4 2.05 0.75 10.86
N SER A 5 2.82 -0.31 11.07
CA SER A 5 2.46 -1.66 10.57
C SER A 5 1.18 -2.18 11.22
N HIS A 6 0.97 -1.91 12.51
CA HIS A 6 -0.26 -2.32 13.19
C HIS A 6 -1.50 -1.56 12.70
N ILE A 7 -1.35 -0.27 12.41
CA ILE A 7 -2.45 0.54 11.85
C ILE A 7 -2.83 0.00 10.46
N VAL A 8 -1.85 -0.29 9.61
CA VAL A 8 -2.12 -0.81 8.26
C VAL A 8 -2.73 -2.21 8.32
N ASP A 9 -2.21 -3.11 9.17
CA ASP A 9 -2.80 -4.45 9.37
C ASP A 9 -4.26 -4.39 9.84
N TRP A 10 -4.57 -3.47 10.76
CA TRP A 10 -5.96 -3.27 11.20
C TRP A 10 -6.85 -2.76 10.06
N LEU A 11 -6.38 -1.78 9.28
CA LEU A 11 -7.09 -1.26 8.11
C LEU A 11 -7.35 -2.36 7.06
N GLU A 12 -6.35 -3.21 6.79
CA GLU A 12 -6.47 -4.32 5.83
C GLU A 12 -7.55 -5.32 6.27
N LYS A 13 -7.64 -5.64 7.57
CA LYS A 13 -8.70 -6.51 8.11
C LYS A 13 -10.10 -5.90 7.97
N VAL A 14 -10.22 -4.58 8.14
CA VAL A 14 -11.48 -3.86 7.89
C VAL A 14 -11.84 -3.93 6.41
N ALA A 15 -10.88 -3.73 5.50
CA ALA A 15 -11.08 -3.85 4.07
C ALA A 15 -11.55 -5.26 3.66
N GLU A 16 -10.89 -6.31 4.16
CA GLU A 16 -11.31 -7.71 3.93
C GLU A 16 -12.75 -7.96 4.40
N THR A 17 -13.11 -7.47 5.59
CA THR A 17 -14.46 -7.62 6.15
C THR A 17 -15.51 -6.93 5.28
N ALA A 18 -15.15 -5.82 4.65
CA ALA A 18 -16.01 -5.08 3.73
C ALA A 18 -16.03 -5.65 2.29
N GLY A 19 -15.28 -6.73 2.01
CA GLY A 19 -15.15 -7.29 0.66
C GLY A 19 -14.26 -6.46 -0.28
N VAL A 20 -13.41 -5.59 0.26
CA VAL A 20 -12.41 -4.81 -0.49
C VAL A 20 -11.09 -5.56 -0.47
N PHE A 21 -10.61 -5.95 -1.66
CA PHE A 21 -9.44 -6.84 -1.77
C PHE A 21 -8.23 -6.22 -2.44
N ASN A 22 -8.30 -4.97 -2.88
CA ASN A 22 -7.14 -4.25 -3.40
C ASN A 22 -7.02 -2.95 -2.62
N VAL A 23 -5.90 -2.77 -1.92
CA VAL A 23 -5.59 -1.54 -1.21
C VAL A 23 -4.53 -0.80 -1.99
N PHE A 24 -4.81 0.47 -2.28
CA PHE A 24 -3.92 1.36 -3.00
C PHE A 24 -3.44 2.47 -2.08
N VAL A 25 -2.19 2.90 -2.27
CA VAL A 25 -1.64 4.07 -1.59
C VAL A 25 -0.76 4.86 -2.55
N GLN A 26 -0.93 6.18 -2.59
CA GLN A 26 -0.02 7.09 -3.27
C GLN A 26 1.02 7.62 -2.28
N VAL A 27 2.30 7.44 -2.61
CA VAL A 27 3.43 7.85 -1.79
C VAL A 27 4.32 8.78 -2.59
N ARG A 28 4.76 9.90 -2.00
CA ARG A 28 5.80 10.76 -2.62
C ARG A 28 7.01 9.92 -3.02
N THR A 29 7.46 10.01 -4.28
CA THR A 29 8.62 9.25 -4.78
C THR A 29 9.88 9.48 -3.95
N ARG A 30 10.06 10.69 -3.40
CA ARG A 30 11.23 11.03 -2.58
C ARG A 30 11.11 10.57 -1.13
N ASN A 31 9.94 10.11 -0.69
CA ASN A 31 9.76 9.52 0.64
C ASN A 31 10.15 8.05 0.62
N THR A 32 11.44 7.79 0.41
CA THR A 32 11.99 6.43 0.29
C THR A 32 11.72 5.58 1.53
N GLY A 33 11.66 6.20 2.72
CA GLY A 33 11.28 5.52 3.96
C GLY A 33 9.86 4.97 3.94
N ALA A 34 8.89 5.74 3.41
CA ALA A 34 7.52 5.28 3.26
C ALA A 34 7.38 4.23 2.15
N VAL A 35 8.07 4.39 1.03
CA VAL A 35 8.09 3.38 -0.05
C VAL A 35 8.59 2.04 0.49
N MET A 36 9.77 2.03 1.14
CA MET A 36 10.31 0.81 1.77
C MET A 36 9.39 0.27 2.87
N PHE A 37 8.72 1.13 3.63
CA PHE A 37 7.75 0.67 4.63
C PHE A 37 6.61 -0.13 4.00
N TYR A 38 6.01 0.38 2.92
CA TYR A 38 4.92 -0.29 2.23
C TYR A 38 5.37 -1.57 1.51
N GLU A 39 6.55 -1.55 0.88
CA GLU A 39 7.17 -2.76 0.30
C GLU A 39 7.35 -3.86 1.36
N ASN A 40 7.88 -3.49 2.53
CA ASN A 40 8.12 -4.43 3.63
C ASN A 40 6.84 -5.06 4.21
N ILE A 41 5.67 -4.44 4.02
CA ILE A 41 4.38 -4.99 4.46
C ILE A 41 3.57 -5.59 3.29
N GLY A 42 4.20 -5.76 2.13
CA GLY A 42 3.69 -6.53 0.99
C GLY A 42 3.00 -5.73 -0.10
N TYR A 43 3.15 -4.41 -0.13
CA TYR A 43 2.69 -3.60 -1.26
C TYR A 43 3.73 -3.64 -2.37
N LEU A 44 3.25 -3.53 -3.61
CA LEU A 44 4.07 -3.51 -4.82
C LEU A 44 3.86 -2.18 -5.55
N VAL A 45 4.90 -1.65 -6.16
CA VAL A 45 4.79 -0.51 -7.07
C VAL A 45 3.99 -0.92 -8.30
N MET A 46 2.93 -0.18 -8.60
CA MET A 46 2.07 -0.39 -9.77
C MET A 46 2.30 0.67 -10.85
N ASP A 47 2.44 1.93 -10.45
CA ASP A 47 2.57 3.06 -11.38
C ASP A 47 3.26 4.26 -10.72
N GLU A 48 3.59 5.28 -11.50
CA GLU A 48 4.10 6.57 -11.05
C GLU A 48 3.36 7.73 -11.73
N ASP A 49 2.77 8.61 -10.93
CA ASP A 49 2.12 9.84 -11.39
C ASP A 49 2.99 11.07 -11.08
N LYS A 50 3.59 11.64 -12.12
CA LYS A 50 4.46 12.81 -12.02
C LYS A 50 3.73 14.10 -11.63
N ASN A 51 2.41 14.14 -11.77
CA ASN A 51 1.62 15.34 -11.55
C ASN A 51 0.83 15.34 -10.23
N TYR A 52 0.92 14.26 -9.45
CA TYR A 52 0.04 14.03 -8.30
C TYR A 52 0.12 15.12 -7.23
N TYR A 53 1.32 15.41 -6.70
CA TYR A 53 1.49 16.45 -5.68
C TYR A 53 1.67 17.81 -6.33
N SER A 54 0.55 18.38 -6.78
CA SER A 54 0.46 19.73 -7.37
C SER A 54 1.35 19.94 -8.60
N GLY A 55 1.72 18.86 -9.31
CA GLY A 55 2.68 18.95 -10.42
C GLY A 55 4.14 19.19 -10.01
N VAL A 56 4.44 19.25 -8.71
CA VAL A 56 5.78 19.56 -8.18
C VAL A 56 6.54 18.32 -7.79
N GLU A 57 5.84 17.29 -7.32
CA GLU A 57 6.44 16.03 -6.91
C GLU A 57 5.61 14.84 -7.38
N ALA A 58 6.32 13.85 -7.93
CA ALA A 58 5.74 12.61 -8.38
C ALA A 58 5.28 11.74 -7.20
N ALA A 59 4.24 10.95 -7.42
CA ALA A 59 3.79 9.92 -6.51
C ALA A 59 3.99 8.53 -7.13
N VAL A 60 4.43 7.58 -6.32
CA VAL A 60 4.35 6.15 -6.63
C VAL A 60 2.99 5.65 -6.16
N LEU A 61 2.24 5.04 -7.07
CA LEU A 61 1.06 4.24 -6.73
C LEU A 61 1.51 2.84 -6.34
N MET A 62 1.23 2.44 -5.11
CA MET A 62 1.51 1.12 -4.60
C MET A 62 0.22 0.36 -4.30
N VAL A 63 0.23 -0.95 -4.49
CA VAL A 63 -0.94 -1.81 -4.32
C VAL A 63 -0.62 -3.06 -3.51
N LYS A 64 -1.57 -3.51 -2.69
CA LYS A 64 -1.57 -4.85 -2.10
C LYS A 64 -2.91 -5.53 -2.34
N SER A 65 -2.85 -6.76 -2.86
CA SER A 65 -4.01 -7.63 -2.93
C SER A 65 -4.18 -8.37 -1.60
N LEU A 66 -5.38 -8.29 -1.01
CA LEU A 66 -5.78 -8.99 0.21
C LEU A 66 -6.48 -10.33 -0.10
N ARG A 67 -6.58 -10.72 -1.38
CA ARG A 67 -7.12 -12.04 -1.71
C ARG A 67 -6.21 -13.12 -1.13
N ARG A 68 -6.68 -13.84 -0.12
CA ARG A 68 -6.07 -15.12 0.26
C ARG A 68 -6.14 -16.06 -0.94
N MET A 69 -4.98 -16.46 -1.47
CA MET A 69 -4.93 -17.67 -2.27
C MET A 69 -5.33 -18.83 -1.36
N TYR A 70 -6.43 -19.51 -1.69
CA TYR A 70 -6.76 -20.78 -1.06
C TYR A 70 -5.59 -21.74 -1.29
N ARG A 71 -4.86 -22.07 -0.22
CA ARG A 71 -3.99 -23.25 -0.22
C ARG A 71 -4.90 -24.45 0.06
N ALA A 72 -5.09 -25.31 -0.95
CA ALA A 72 -5.67 -26.62 -0.71
C ALA A 72 -4.79 -27.35 0.34
N LYS A 73 -5.45 -27.98 1.31
CA LYS A 73 -4.82 -28.76 2.38
C LYS A 73 -4.21 -30.04 1.82
#